data_AF-A0A7C3N9S5-F1
#
_entry.id   AF-A0A7C3N9S5-F1
#
_cell.length_a   1.000
_cell.length_b   1.000
_cell.length_c   1.000
_cell.angle_alpha   90.00
_cell.angle_beta   90.00
_cell.angle_gamma   90.00
#
_symmetry.space_group_name_H-M   'P 1'
#
loop_
_entity.id
_entity.type
_entity.pdbx_description
1 polymer ?
#
loop_
_entity_poly.entity_id
_entity_poly.type
_entity_poly.pdbx_seq_one_letter_code
_entity_poly.pdbx_strand_id
1 'polypeptide(L)'
;MGDQILLMIDKWEKPIRYCLNRLGQRLWPPKYILAIIPLSSYRLRSAQLDNRTFIWWIERDIPPHDRNECAAYRVQLQLDAQGVPVINIQSGTDIYEVSPLTVENLEAHLINVAQDAPLIIPKMVKDIGS
;
A
#
# COMPACT_ATOMS: atom_id res chain seq x y z
N MET A 1 -20.66 -0.50 15.55
CA MET A 1 -20.04 -0.92 14.26
C MET A 1 -18.77 -0.14 13.94
N GLY A 2 -18.70 1.18 14.18
CA GLY A 2 -17.46 1.96 14.01
C GLY A 2 -16.27 1.47 14.86
N ASP A 3 -16.55 0.88 16.03
CA ASP A 3 -15.47 0.43 16.94
C ASP A 3 -14.71 -0.80 16.43
N GLN A 4 -15.36 -1.68 15.65
CA GLN A 4 -14.72 -2.91 15.17
C GLN A 4 -13.66 -2.61 14.11
N ILE A 5 -13.92 -1.68 13.18
CA ILE A 5 -12.92 -1.33 12.16
C ILE A 5 -11.71 -0.64 12.80
N LEU A 6 -11.91 0.19 13.83
CA LEU A 6 -10.82 0.88 14.53
C LEU A 6 -9.91 -0.11 15.26
N LEU A 7 -10.50 -1.07 15.99
CA LEU A 7 -9.75 -2.16 16.64
C LEU A 7 -8.97 -3.00 15.64
N MET A 8 -9.51 -3.19 14.43
CA MET A 8 -8.81 -3.89 13.36
C MET A 8 -7.68 -3.08 12.75
N ILE A 9 -7.88 -1.77 12.55
CA ILE A 9 -6.83 -0.85 12.08
C ILE A 9 -5.66 -0.92 13.06
N ASP A 10 -5.90 -0.81 14.37
CA ASP A 10 -4.85 -0.91 15.39
C ASP A 10 -4.08 -2.24 15.30
N LYS A 11 -4.79 -3.34 15.00
CA LYS A 11 -4.19 -4.67 14.83
C LYS A 11 -3.34 -4.77 13.56
N TRP A 12 -3.79 -4.18 12.45
CA TRP A 12 -3.25 -4.45 11.11
C TRP A 12 -2.39 -3.33 10.53
N GLU A 13 -2.45 -2.11 11.06
CA GLU A 13 -1.69 -0.98 10.53
C GLU A 13 -0.19 -1.26 10.56
N LYS A 14 0.35 -1.67 11.71
CA LYS A 14 1.78 -1.95 11.86
C LYS A 14 2.24 -3.10 10.95
N PRO A 15 1.57 -4.27 10.92
CA PRO A 15 1.89 -5.34 9.96
C PRO A 15 1.85 -4.90 8.50
N ILE A 16 0.79 -4.22 8.06
CA ILE A 16 0.64 -3.80 6.67
C ILE A 16 1.75 -2.82 6.27
N ARG A 17 2.01 -1.80 7.11
CA ARG A 17 3.10 -0.83 6.84
C ARG A 17 4.45 -1.51 6.81
N TYR A 18 4.70 -2.47 7.70
CA TYR A 18 5.94 -3.25 7.71
C TYR A 18 6.13 -4.05 6.41
N CYS A 19 5.12 -4.83 6.00
CA CYS A 19 5.19 -5.66 4.79
C CYS A 19 5.30 -4.78 3.52
N LEU A 20 4.53 -3.70 3.43
CA LEU A 20 4.62 -2.74 2.33
C LEU A 20 6.00 -2.06 2.26
N ASN A 21 6.59 -1.71 3.40
CA ASN A 21 7.94 -1.14 3.42
C ASN A 21 8.96 -2.15 2.88
N ARG A 22 8.88 -3.42 3.29
CA ARG A 22 9.77 -4.48 2.77
C ARG A 22 9.59 -4.71 1.27
N LEU A 23 8.34 -4.67 0.78
CA LEU A 23 8.06 -4.72 -0.65
C LEU A 23 8.72 -3.55 -1.39
N GLY A 24 8.59 -2.32 -0.86
CA GLY A 24 9.26 -1.13 -1.38
C GLY A 24 10.78 -1.27 -1.46
N GLN A 25 11.42 -1.74 -0.38
CA GLN A 25 12.87 -1.99 -0.35
C GLN A 25 13.33 -2.98 -1.41
N ARG A 26 12.53 -4.02 -1.66
CA ARG A 26 12.82 -5.07 -2.64
C ARG A 26 12.67 -4.55 -4.08
N LEU A 27 11.56 -3.89 -4.38
CA LEU A 27 11.25 -3.41 -5.74
C LEU A 27 12.10 -2.20 -6.13
N TRP A 28 12.29 -1.29 -5.17
CA TRP A 28 12.89 0.01 -5.38
C TRP A 28 13.97 0.26 -4.33
N PRO A 29 15.06 -0.53 -4.36
CA PRO A 29 16.14 -0.35 -3.43
C PRO A 29 16.70 1.08 -3.56
N PRO A 30 17.09 1.71 -2.44
CA PRO A 30 17.62 3.06 -2.47
C PRO A 30 18.84 3.12 -3.39
N LYS A 31 18.73 3.89 -4.47
CA LYS A 31 19.87 4.24 -5.31
C LYS A 31 20.45 5.55 -4.79
N TYR A 32 21.68 5.49 -4.30
CA TYR A 32 22.43 6.66 -3.88
C TYR A 32 23.24 7.19 -5.06
N ILE A 33 23.03 8.44 -5.47
CA ILE A 33 24.05 9.18 -6.23
C ILE A 33 24.95 9.92 -5.24
N LEU A 34 26.26 9.81 -5.46
CA LEU A 34 27.28 10.47 -4.65
C LEU A 34 27.19 10.17 -3.14
N ALA A 35 26.60 9.03 -2.76
CA ALA A 35 26.38 8.62 -1.36
C ALA A 35 25.53 9.58 -0.49
N ILE A 36 24.94 10.65 -1.07
CA ILE A 36 24.31 11.73 -0.29
C ILE A 36 22.82 11.89 -0.61
N ILE A 37 22.38 11.59 -1.84
CA ILE A 37 20.99 11.86 -2.26
C ILE A 37 20.34 10.57 -2.81
N PRO A 38 19.24 10.08 -2.20
CA PRO A 38 18.47 8.99 -2.78
C PRO A 38 17.67 9.51 -3.99
N LEU A 39 17.84 8.91 -5.18
CA LEU A 39 17.05 9.31 -6.38
C LEU A 39 15.66 8.71 -6.43
N SER A 40 15.43 7.66 -5.65
CA SER A 40 14.16 6.96 -5.64
C SER A 40 13.87 6.55 -4.21
N SER A 41 13.24 7.45 -3.47
CA SER A 41 12.52 7.08 -2.26
C SER A 41 11.08 6.74 -2.67
N TYR A 42 10.69 5.50 -2.43
CA TYR A 42 9.28 5.18 -2.40
C TYR A 42 8.65 5.83 -1.16
N ARG A 43 7.32 5.97 -1.15
CA ARG A 43 6.56 6.56 -0.04
C ARG A 43 5.48 5.60 0.40
N LEU A 44 5.23 5.59 1.70
CA LEU A 44 4.05 4.94 2.27
C LEU A 44 2.96 5.99 2.46
N ARG A 45 1.77 5.72 1.93
CA ARG A 45 0.59 6.55 2.09
C ARG A 45 -0.53 5.70 2.66
N SER A 46 -1.41 6.31 3.45
CA SER A 46 -2.65 5.68 3.89
C SER A 46 -3.82 6.64 3.76
N ALA A 47 -5.02 6.09 3.62
CA ALA A 47 -6.25 6.86 3.63
C ALA A 47 -7.40 5.99 4.14
N GLN A 48 -8.35 6.64 4.79
CA GLN A 48 -9.64 6.06 5.10
C GLN A 48 -10.62 6.50 4.01
N LEU A 49 -11.24 5.55 3.31
CA LEU A 49 -12.25 5.88 2.29
C LEU A 49 -13.63 6.08 2.93
N ASP A 50 -13.95 5.26 3.94
CA ASP A 50 -15.22 5.31 4.66
C ASP A 50 -15.06 4.66 6.05
N ASN A 51 -16.17 4.48 6.77
CA ASN A 51 -16.18 3.87 8.12
C ASN A 51 -15.94 2.35 8.13
N ARG A 52 -15.60 1.74 7.00
CA ARG A 52 -15.40 0.30 6.84
C ARG A 52 -14.16 -0.03 6.02
N THR A 53 -13.54 0.94 5.36
CA THR A 53 -12.48 0.72 4.38
C THR A 53 -11.29 1.60 4.67
N PHE A 54 -10.15 0.96 4.88
CA PHE A 54 -8.85 1.62 5.05
C PHE A 54 -7.86 1.09 4.03
N ILE A 55 -7.04 1.99 3.49
CA ILE A 55 -6.13 1.67 2.40
C ILE A 55 -4.73 2.18 2.72
N TRP A 56 -3.73 1.37 2.36
CA TRP A 56 -2.33 1.72 2.35
C TRP A 56 -1.76 1.54 0.95
N TRP A 57 -0.86 2.43 0.56
CA TRP A 57 -0.09 2.36 -0.67
C TRP A 57 1.39 2.39 -0.36
N ILE A 58 2.14 1.62 -1.14
CA ILE A 58 3.57 1.83 -1.37
C ILE A 58 3.70 2.39 -2.79
N GLU A 59 4.20 3.62 -2.92
CA GLU A 59 4.20 4.34 -4.19
C GLU A 59 5.59 4.89 -4.55
N ARG A 60 5.88 4.98 -5.85
CA ARG A 60 7.11 5.55 -6.40
C ARG A 60 6.79 6.41 -7.61
N ASP A 61 7.49 7.55 -7.69
CA ASP A 61 7.42 8.42 -8.86
C ASP A 61 7.94 7.73 -10.13
N ILE A 62 7.24 7.90 -11.25
CA ILE A 62 7.62 7.36 -12.56
C ILE A 62 8.44 8.41 -13.34
N PRO A 63 9.68 8.12 -13.77
CA PRO A 63 10.43 8.97 -14.70
C PRO A 63 9.89 8.85 -16.15
N PRO A 64 9.97 9.88 -17.01
CA PRO A 64 10.48 11.22 -16.76
C PRO A 64 9.39 12.15 -16.23
N HIS A 65 9.30 12.31 -14.91
CA HIS A 65 8.51 13.30 -14.18
C HIS A 65 7.15 13.66 -14.81
N ASP A 66 6.36 12.68 -15.25
CA ASP A 66 4.95 12.97 -15.52
C ASP A 66 4.34 13.32 -14.16
N ARG A 67 4.09 14.62 -13.96
CA ARG A 67 4.14 15.25 -12.62
C ARG A 67 3.04 14.75 -11.69
N ASN A 68 2.06 14.05 -12.25
CA ASN A 68 0.80 13.75 -11.60
C ASN A 68 0.57 12.25 -11.35
N GLU A 69 1.50 11.36 -11.70
CA GLU A 69 1.30 9.92 -11.55
C GLU A 69 2.41 9.21 -10.77
N CYS A 70 2.04 8.11 -10.12
CA CYS A 70 2.91 7.22 -9.37
C CYS A 70 2.62 5.76 -9.73
N ALA A 71 3.67 4.94 -9.73
CA ALA A 71 3.55 3.50 -9.64
C ALA A 71 3.25 3.11 -8.19
N ALA A 72 2.27 2.24 -7.95
CA ALA A 72 1.89 1.86 -6.59
C ALA A 72 1.44 0.40 -6.45
N TYR A 73 1.54 -0.12 -5.23
CA TYR A 73 0.83 -1.32 -4.80
C TYR A 73 -0.07 -0.94 -3.64
N ARG A 74 -1.30 -1.47 -3.63
CA ARG A 74 -2.34 -1.09 -2.68
C ARG A 74 -2.68 -2.27 -1.79
N VAL A 75 -2.80 -2.03 -0.50
CA VAL A 75 -3.38 -2.97 0.47
C VAL A 75 -4.63 -2.32 1.04
N GLN A 76 -5.76 -3.00 0.97
CA GLN A 76 -7.05 -2.55 1.46
C GLN A 76 -7.53 -3.48 2.56
N LEU A 77 -7.84 -2.92 3.72
CA LEU A 77 -8.54 -3.59 4.81
C LEU A 77 -10.00 -3.14 4.78
N GLN A 78 -10.92 -4.09 4.75
CA GLN A 78 -12.35 -3.80 4.82
C GLN A 78 -13.12 -4.82 5.65
N LEU A 79 -14.36 -4.47 6.02
CA LEU A 79 -15.34 -5.42 6.53
C LEU A 79 -16.22 -5.91 5.37
N ASP A 80 -16.39 -7.23 5.25
CA ASP A 80 -17.36 -7.81 4.33
C ASP A 80 -18.82 -7.58 4.81
N ALA A 81 -19.80 -8.13 4.07
CA ALA A 81 -21.21 -7.99 4.40
C ALA A 81 -21.59 -8.62 5.75
N GLN A 82 -20.80 -9.57 6.23
CA GLN A 82 -20.95 -10.30 7.48
C GLN A 82 -20.18 -9.64 8.63
N GLY A 83 -19.41 -8.57 8.35
CA GLY A 83 -18.57 -7.89 9.33
C GLY A 83 -17.25 -8.61 9.61
N VAL A 84 -16.82 -9.50 8.72
CA VAL A 84 -15.54 -10.21 8.82
C VAL A 84 -14.44 -9.36 8.17
N PRO A 85 -13.25 -9.27 8.80
CA PRO A 85 -12.09 -8.59 8.21
C PRO A 85 -11.61 -9.28 6.93
N VAL A 86 -11.45 -8.51 5.87
CA VAL A 86 -10.84 -8.94 4.61
C VAL A 86 -9.69 -8.00 4.26
N ILE A 87 -8.54 -8.56 3.90
CA ILE A 87 -7.42 -7.81 3.33
C ILE A 87 -7.27 -8.18 1.86
N ASN A 88 -7.26 -7.17 1.01
CA ASN A 88 -7.05 -7.30 -0.43
C ASN A 88 -5.79 -6.55 -0.84
N ILE A 89 -4.96 -7.16 -1.67
CA ILE A 89 -3.80 -6.53 -2.30
C ILE A 89 -4.15 -6.28 -3.76
N GLN A 90 -3.83 -5.10 -4.28
CA GLN A 90 -4.04 -4.77 -5.68
C GLN A 90 -2.72 -4.35 -6.35
N SER A 91 -2.49 -4.91 -7.53
CA SER A 91 -1.43 -4.61 -8.51
C SER A 91 -2.06 -4.60 -9.90
N GLY A 92 -1.73 -3.60 -10.73
CA GLY A 92 -2.30 -3.48 -12.06
C GLY A 92 -3.83 -3.60 -12.07
N THR A 93 -4.36 -4.60 -12.76
CA THR A 93 -5.81 -4.89 -12.81
C THR A 93 -6.26 -5.94 -11.81
N ASP A 94 -5.34 -6.62 -11.13
CA ASP A 94 -5.60 -7.81 -10.33
C ASP A 94 -5.79 -7.47 -8.85
N ILE A 95 -6.65 -8.25 -8.20
CA ILE A 95 -6.94 -8.15 -6.77
C ILE A 95 -6.76 -9.53 -6.14
N TYR A 96 -5.94 -9.59 -5.10
CA TYR A 96 -5.60 -10.80 -4.38
C TYR A 96 -6.11 -10.69 -2.95
N GLU A 97 -7.01 -11.59 -2.57
CA GLU A 97 -7.47 -11.69 -1.19
C GLU A 97 -6.44 -12.45 -0.35
N VAL A 98 -6.10 -11.91 0.82
CA VAL A 98 -5.20 -12.56 1.77
C VAL A 98 -6.01 -13.51 2.65
N SER A 99 -5.91 -14.81 2.35
CA SER A 99 -6.58 -15.86 3.11
C SER A 99 -5.64 -17.06 3.38
N PRO A 100 -5.56 -17.57 4.63
CA PRO A 100 -6.13 -16.99 5.85
C PRO A 100 -5.45 -15.67 6.26
N LEU A 101 -6.15 -14.88 7.07
CA LEU A 101 -5.72 -13.54 7.47
C LEU A 101 -4.59 -13.56 8.52
N THR A 102 -3.36 -13.79 8.05
CA THR A 102 -2.13 -13.79 8.87
C THR A 102 -1.08 -12.85 8.28
N VAL A 103 -0.10 -12.45 9.09
CA VAL A 103 1.00 -11.57 8.64
C VAL A 103 1.88 -12.30 7.63
N GLU A 104 2.10 -13.59 7.83
CA GLU A 104 2.89 -14.45 6.95
C GLU A 104 2.24 -14.55 5.57
N ASN A 105 0.92 -14.72 5.50
CA ASN A 105 0.21 -14.78 4.23
C ASN A 105 0.16 -13.42 3.54
N LEU A 106 0.00 -12.33 4.30
CA LEU A 106 0.09 -10.98 3.75
C LEU A 106 1.46 -10.76 3.10
N GLU A 107 2.55 -11.14 3.77
CA GLU A 107 3.89 -11.04 3.22
C GLU A 107 4.07 -11.92 1.98
N ALA A 108 3.62 -13.18 2.03
CA ALA A 108 3.70 -14.11 0.91
C ALA A 108 2.96 -13.59 -0.33
N HIS A 109 1.74 -13.06 -0.17
CA HIS A 109 0.99 -12.48 -1.28
C HIS A 109 1.67 -11.22 -1.82
N LEU A 110 2.19 -10.34 -0.96
CA LEU A 110 2.93 -9.16 -1.41
C LEU A 110 4.22 -9.51 -2.18
N ILE A 111 4.89 -10.61 -1.82
CA ILE A 111 6.06 -11.12 -2.55
C ILE A 111 5.65 -11.61 -3.94
N ASN A 112 4.51 -12.32 -4.06
CA ASN A 112 4.01 -12.78 -5.35
C ASN A 112 3.60 -11.61 -6.23
N VAL A 113 2.85 -10.66 -5.66
CA VAL A 113 2.41 -9.42 -6.32
C VAL A 113 3.58 -8.55 -6.80
N ALA A 114 4.77 -8.68 -6.19
CA ALA A 114 5.97 -7.98 -6.65
C ALA A 114 6.38 -8.34 -8.10
N GLN A 115 5.84 -9.42 -8.66
CA GLN A 115 6.06 -9.84 -10.04
C GLN A 115 5.11 -9.16 -11.03
N ASP A 116 4.01 -8.58 -10.54
CA ASP A 116 3.00 -7.92 -11.36
C ASP A 116 3.43 -6.50 -11.74
N ALA A 117 2.72 -5.91 -12.70
CA ALA A 117 2.83 -4.49 -12.97
C ALA A 117 2.24 -3.68 -11.80
N PRO A 118 2.88 -2.58 -11.38
CA PRO A 118 2.31 -1.68 -10.39
C PRO A 118 1.05 -0.99 -10.94
N LEU A 119 0.15 -0.59 -10.04
CA LEU A 119 -0.92 0.36 -10.36
C LEU A 119 -0.32 1.70 -10.78
N ILE A 120 -0.93 2.35 -11.76
CA ILE A 120 -0.65 3.75 -12.08
C ILE A 120 -1.75 4.58 -11.42
N ILE A 121 -1.39 5.39 -10.44
CA ILE A 121 -2.34 6.19 -9.67
C ILE A 121 -1.94 7.67 -9.69
N PRO A 122 -2.90 8.60 -9.53
CA PRO A 122 -2.58 10.00 -9.35
C PRO A 122 -1.75 10.23 -8.08
N LYS A 123 -0.78 11.14 -8.16
CA LYS A 123 -0.18 11.75 -6.98
C LYS A 123 -1.26 12.52 -6.26
N MET A 124 -1.47 12.22 -4.99
CA MET A 124 -2.21 13.16 -4.15
C MET A 124 -1.38 14.44 -4.06
N VAL A 125 -1.89 15.51 -4.68
CA VAL A 125 -1.48 16.87 -4.36
C VAL A 125 -1.89 17.06 -2.91
N LYS A 126 -0.94 17.31 -2.00
CA LYS A 126 -1.31 17.87 -0.70
C LYS A 126 -2.05 19.17 -1.02
N ASP A 127 -3.34 19.24 -0.72
CA ASP A 127 -4.05 20.51 -0.76
C ASP A 127 -3.26 21.50 0.11
N ILE A 128 -2.72 22.53 -0.54
CA ILE A 128 -2.18 23.70 0.14
C ILE A 128 -3.43 24.51 0.52
N GLY A 129 -3.94 24.28 1.72
CA GLY A 129 -4.94 25.14 2.35
C GLY A 129 -6.30 24.49 2.58
N SER A 130 -6.57 24.16 3.83
CA SER A 130 -7.88 24.29 4.46
C SER A 130 -7.67 24.80 5.88
#